data_AF-A0A7W0U161-F1
#
_entry.id   AF-A0A7W0U161-F1
#
_cell.length_a   1.000
_cell.length_b   1.000
_cell.length_c   1.000
_cell.angle_alpha   90.00
_cell.angle_beta   90.00
_cell.angle_gamma   90.00
#
_symmetry.space_group_name_H-M   'P 1'
#
loop_
_entity.id
_entity.type
_entity.pdbx_description
1 polymer ?
#
loop_
_entity_poly.entity_id
_entity_poly.type
_entity_poly.pdbx_seq_one_letter_code
_entity_poly.pdbx_strand_id
1 'polypeptide(L)'
;ETVPRIFKRIRPGFRYQRSLEVIQAARMHGLVTKSNLILGLGETPDEVVAAMQDLYDAGCELLTITQYLRPSARHHPVERWVKPEEFVLLQSEAERIGFAGVMSGPLVRSSYRAGRLYQQAVASRAADPAPAARC
;
A
#
# COMPACT_ATOMS: atom_id res chain seq x y z
N GLU A 1 1.44 -5.40 -2.52
CA GLU A 1 0.30 -6.30 -2.81
C GLU A 1 -0.15 -7.10 -1.60
N THR A 2 0.72 -7.84 -0.91
CA THR A 2 0.33 -8.64 0.27
C THR A 2 1.47 -8.69 1.30
N VAL A 3 1.22 -9.34 2.44
CA VAL A 3 2.14 -9.47 3.59
C VAL A 3 3.23 -10.53 3.38
N PRO A 4 4.39 -10.44 4.08
CA PRO A 4 5.56 -11.28 3.83
C PRO A 4 5.29 -12.79 3.83
N ARG A 5 4.54 -13.29 4.82
CA ARG A 5 4.26 -14.73 5.01
C ARG A 5 3.64 -15.39 3.77
N ILE A 6 2.68 -14.72 3.13
CA ILE A 6 1.96 -15.27 1.97
C ILE A 6 2.48 -14.73 0.63
N PHE A 7 3.43 -13.80 0.64
CA PHE A 7 3.90 -13.12 -0.58
C PHE A 7 4.42 -14.08 -1.65
N LYS A 8 5.27 -15.05 -1.29
CA LYS A 8 5.83 -16.02 -2.25
C LYS A 8 4.76 -16.92 -2.87
N ARG A 9 3.70 -17.22 -2.11
CA ARG A 9 2.55 -18.02 -2.60
C ARG A 9 1.71 -17.24 -3.62
N ILE A 10 1.46 -15.96 -3.35
CA ILE A 10 0.64 -15.10 -4.22
C ILE A 10 1.43 -14.57 -5.42
N ARG A 11 2.72 -14.26 -5.23
CA ARG A 11 3.61 -13.64 -6.24
C ARG A 11 4.93 -14.40 -6.36
N PRO A 12 4.95 -15.62 -6.92
CA PRO A 12 6.14 -16.48 -6.96
C PRO A 12 7.33 -15.89 -7.73
N GLY A 13 7.07 -15.01 -8.70
CA GLY A 13 8.11 -14.32 -9.47
C GLY A 13 8.71 -13.08 -8.76
N PHE A 14 8.24 -12.73 -7.57
CA PHE A 14 8.66 -11.53 -6.86
C PHE A 14 9.14 -11.87 -5.45
N ARG A 15 9.97 -10.99 -4.88
CA ARG A 15 10.37 -11.05 -3.46
C ARG A 15 9.81 -9.81 -2.75
N TYR A 16 9.33 -9.99 -1.53
CA TYR A 16 8.78 -8.90 -0.71
C TYR A 16 9.82 -7.78 -0.55
N GLN A 17 11.01 -8.13 -0.04
CA GLN A 17 12.10 -7.18 0.18
C GLN A 17 12.51 -6.42 -1.09
N ARG A 18 12.66 -7.14 -2.21
CA ARG A 18 13.00 -6.52 -3.50
C ARG A 18 11.91 -5.55 -3.99
N SER A 19 10.66 -5.76 -3.60
CA SER A 19 9.56 -4.85 -3.94
C SER A 19 9.64 -3.56 -3.12
N LEU A 20 10.09 -3.63 -1.86
CA LEU A 20 10.36 -2.46 -1.02
C LEU A 20 11.57 -1.66 -1.55
N GLU A 21 12.65 -2.34 -1.94
CA GLU A 21 13.84 -1.72 -2.55
C GLU A 21 13.49 -0.89 -3.79
N VAL A 22 12.52 -1.34 -4.60
CA VAL A 22 12.05 -0.58 -5.77
C VAL A 22 11.36 0.73 -5.36
N ILE A 23 10.56 0.72 -4.28
CA ILE A 23 9.92 1.92 -3.74
C ILE A 23 11.01 2.88 -3.23
N GLN A 24 11.97 2.35 -2.47
CA GLN A 24 13.07 3.14 -1.93
C GLN A 24 13.91 3.79 -3.04
N ALA A 25 14.26 3.04 -4.09
CA ALA A 25 14.99 3.57 -5.24
C ALA A 25 14.24 4.70 -5.93
N ALA A 26 12.93 4.52 -6.19
CA ALA A 26 12.10 5.57 -6.78
C ALA A 26 12.04 6.83 -5.91
N ARG A 27 11.93 6.67 -4.58
CA ARG A 27 11.96 7.76 -3.61
C ARG A 27 13.30 8.51 -3.63
N MET A 28 14.43 7.80 -3.69
CA MET A 28 15.76 8.42 -3.78
C MET A 28 15.95 9.25 -5.06
N HIS A 29 15.28 8.86 -6.16
CA HIS A 29 15.22 9.66 -7.39
C HIS A 29 14.19 10.81 -7.33
N GLY A 30 13.63 11.12 -6.16
CA GLY A 30 12.71 12.24 -5.95
C GLY A 30 11.28 12.00 -6.46
N LEU A 31 10.94 10.80 -6.93
CA LEU A 31 9.61 10.48 -7.45
C LEU A 31 8.60 10.35 -6.30
N VAL A 32 7.33 10.68 -6.57
CA VAL A 32 6.23 10.33 -5.67
C VAL A 32 5.95 8.84 -5.81
N THR A 33 6.00 8.12 -4.70
CA THR A 33 5.88 6.67 -4.67
C THR A 33 4.48 6.23 -4.26
N LYS A 34 4.02 5.12 -4.83
CA LYS A 34 2.72 4.53 -4.52
C LYS A 34 2.80 3.02 -4.43
N SER A 35 2.05 2.44 -3.50
CA SER A 35 1.87 1.00 -3.37
C SER A 35 0.41 0.63 -3.09
N ASN A 36 0.14 -0.68 -3.10
CA ASN A 36 -1.18 -1.24 -2.90
C ASN A 36 -1.12 -2.49 -2.00
N LEU A 37 -2.11 -2.63 -1.11
CA LEU A 37 -2.37 -3.85 -0.34
C LEU A 37 -3.75 -4.41 -0.72
N ILE A 38 -3.79 -5.69 -1.09
CA ILE A 38 -4.98 -6.43 -1.45
C ILE A 38 -5.30 -7.37 -0.29
N LEU A 39 -6.45 -7.16 0.33
CA LEU A 39 -6.92 -7.92 1.49
C LEU A 39 -7.82 -9.10 1.08
N GLY A 40 -7.95 -10.09 1.95
CA GLY A 40 -8.73 -11.30 1.72
C GLY A 40 -7.93 -12.42 1.05
N LEU A 41 -6.60 -12.35 1.07
CA LEU A 41 -5.67 -13.36 0.55
C LEU A 41 -5.13 -14.32 1.64
N GLY A 42 -5.55 -14.10 2.89
CA GLY A 42 -5.20 -14.91 4.07
C GLY A 42 -4.24 -14.21 5.03
N GLU A 43 -4.04 -12.90 4.86
CA GLU A 43 -3.37 -12.02 5.81
C GLU A 43 -4.23 -11.75 7.05
N THR A 44 -3.56 -11.45 8.16
CA THR A 44 -4.18 -10.99 9.41
C THR A 44 -4.13 -9.45 9.50
N PRO A 45 -5.00 -8.80 10.30
CA PRO A 45 -4.95 -7.36 10.52
C PRO A 45 -3.58 -6.86 10.97
N ASP A 46 -2.93 -7.56 11.91
CA ASP A 46 -1.62 -7.17 12.42
C ASP A 46 -0.53 -7.24 11.34
N GLU A 47 -0.56 -8.26 10.48
CA GLU A 47 0.35 -8.36 9.34
C GLU A 47 0.12 -7.23 8.32
N VAL A 48 -1.12 -6.77 8.16
CA VAL A 48 -1.43 -5.62 7.29
C VAL A 48 -0.82 -4.36 7.86
N VAL A 49 -0.97 -4.10 9.16
CA VAL A 49 -0.37 -2.94 9.84
C VAL A 49 1.15 -2.98 9.76
N ALA A 50 1.78 -4.13 10.02
CA ALA A 50 3.21 -4.31 9.84
C ALA A 50 3.66 -4.03 8.40
N ALA A 51 2.92 -4.52 7.40
CA ALA A 51 3.22 -4.24 5.99
C ALA A 51 3.01 -2.77 5.61
N MET A 52 2.09 -2.05 6.26
CA MET A 52 1.97 -0.59 6.09
C MET A 52 3.19 0.14 6.63
N GLN A 53 3.70 -0.28 7.80
CA GLN A 53 4.94 0.27 8.36
C GLN A 53 6.14 0.02 7.43
N ASP A 54 6.32 -1.22 6.95
CA ASP A 54 7.38 -1.58 6.01
C ASP A 54 7.34 -0.73 4.73
N LEU A 55 6.14 -0.45 4.20
CA LEU A 55 5.96 0.40 3.03
C LEU A 55 6.33 1.85 3.32
N TYR A 56 5.90 2.38 4.48
CA TYR A 56 6.24 3.73 4.89
C TYR A 56 7.75 3.91 5.08
N ASP A 57 8.40 2.98 5.77
CA ASP A 57 9.85 2.98 6.01
C ASP A 57 10.65 2.88 4.71
N ALA A 58 10.13 2.17 3.71
CA ALA A 58 10.69 2.14 2.36
C ALA A 58 10.50 3.45 1.57
N GLY A 59 9.81 4.44 2.13
CA GLY A 59 9.56 5.75 1.52
C GLY A 59 8.32 5.78 0.63
N CYS A 60 7.31 4.93 0.89
CA CYS A 60 6.02 4.97 0.20
C CYS A 60 5.16 6.14 0.72
N GLU A 61 4.68 7.00 -0.18
CA GLU A 61 3.86 8.16 0.20
C GLU A 61 2.36 7.92 0.02
N LEU A 62 2.00 7.16 -1.00
CA LEU A 62 0.62 6.91 -1.37
C LEU A 62 0.28 5.43 -1.20
N LEU A 63 -0.82 5.15 -0.49
CA LEU A 63 -1.27 3.79 -0.24
C LEU A 63 -2.71 3.58 -0.70
N THR A 64 -2.94 2.47 -1.41
CA THR A 64 -4.29 1.95 -1.62
C THR A 64 -4.50 0.63 -0.90
N ILE A 65 -5.65 0.47 -0.25
CA ILE A 65 -6.04 -0.75 0.46
C ILE A 65 -7.36 -1.23 -0.14
N THR A 66 -7.41 -2.47 -0.61
CA THR A 66 -8.52 -2.98 -1.43
C THR A 66 -8.93 -4.40 -1.07
N GLN A 67 -10.15 -4.81 -1.45
CA GLN A 67 -10.59 -6.20 -1.36
C GLN A 67 -10.14 -7.00 -2.57
N TYR A 68 -9.60 -8.20 -2.31
CA TYR A 68 -9.39 -9.21 -3.34
C TYR A 68 -10.72 -9.68 -3.92
N LEU A 69 -10.89 -9.50 -5.22
CA LEU A 69 -11.95 -10.13 -5.98
C LEU A 69 -11.34 -11.24 -6.83
N ARG A 70 -11.69 -12.48 -6.51
CA ARG A 70 -11.20 -13.67 -7.21
C ARG A 70 -11.63 -13.63 -8.69
N PRO A 71 -10.68 -13.58 -9.66
CA PRO A 71 -11.03 -13.46 -11.06
C PRO A 71 -11.70 -14.71 -11.64
N SER A 72 -11.30 -15.90 -11.18
CA SER A 72 -11.90 -17.18 -11.59
C SER A 72 -11.61 -18.28 -10.56
N ALA A 73 -12.28 -19.42 -10.70
CA ALA A 73 -12.08 -20.59 -9.83
C ALA A 73 -10.65 -21.19 -9.87
N ARG A 74 -9.80 -20.79 -10.82
CA ARG A 74 -8.39 -21.21 -10.87
C ARG A 74 -7.45 -20.32 -10.07
N HIS A 75 -7.90 -19.12 -9.69
CA HIS A 75 -7.11 -18.21 -8.89
C HIS A 75 -7.26 -18.51 -7.40
N HIS A 76 -6.38 -17.92 -6.59
CA HIS A 76 -6.42 -18.02 -5.12
C HIS A 76 -7.85 -17.83 -4.59
N PRO A 77 -8.32 -18.64 -3.63
CA PRO A 77 -9.62 -18.41 -3.01
C PRO A 77 -9.65 -17.07 -2.26
N VAL A 78 -10.85 -16.51 -2.09
CA VAL A 78 -11.04 -15.42 -1.13
C VAL A 78 -11.07 -16.05 0.25
N GLU A 79 -10.10 -15.72 1.11
CA GLU A 79 -9.99 -16.25 2.47
C GLU A 79 -10.86 -15.45 3.45
N ARG A 80 -11.06 -14.16 3.18
CA ARG A 80 -11.83 -13.25 4.03
C ARG A 80 -12.45 -12.13 3.22
N TRP A 81 -13.71 -11.80 3.54
CA TRP A 81 -14.37 -10.57 3.10
C TRP A 81 -14.20 -9.53 4.20
N VAL A 82 -13.40 -8.51 3.94
CA VAL A 82 -13.10 -7.45 4.91
C VAL A 82 -14.30 -6.53 5.01
N LYS A 83 -14.72 -6.20 6.23
CA LYS A 83 -15.89 -5.35 6.44
C LYS A 83 -15.56 -3.88 6.13
N PRO A 84 -16.54 -3.06 5.69
CA PRO A 84 -16.32 -1.65 5.43
C PRO A 84 -15.67 -0.88 6.59
N GLU A 85 -16.06 -1.17 7.84
CA GLU A 85 -15.49 -0.56 9.04
C GLU A 85 -14.00 -0.87 9.23
N GLU A 86 -13.54 -2.06 8.84
CA GLU A 86 -12.11 -2.40 8.91
C GLU A 86 -11.29 -1.58 7.92
N PHE A 87 -11.85 -1.25 6.74
CA PHE A 87 -11.18 -0.36 5.80
C PHE A 87 -11.02 1.07 6.36
N VAL A 88 -12.01 1.55 7.12
CA VAL A 88 -11.92 2.86 7.79
C VAL A 88 -10.82 2.85 8.85
N LEU A 89 -10.76 1.80 9.68
CA LEU A 89 -9.71 1.65 10.70
C LEU A 89 -8.31 1.60 10.07
N LEU A 90 -8.14 0.83 8.99
CA LEU A 90 -6.88 0.74 8.27
C LEU A 90 -6.48 2.07 7.60
N GLN A 91 -7.46 2.86 7.14
CA GLN A 91 -7.19 4.19 6.62
C GLN A 91 -6.67 5.11 7.73
N SER A 92 -7.35 5.17 8.87
CA SER A 92 -6.91 5.98 10.02
C SER A 92 -5.54 5.54 10.52
N GLU A 93 -5.25 4.25 10.50
CA GLU A 93 -3.94 3.73 10.89
C GLU A 93 -2.83 4.14 9.91
N ALA A 94 -3.07 4.05 8.59
CA ALA A 94 -2.12 4.54 7.59
C ALA A 94 -1.91 6.06 7.69
N GLU A 95 -2.97 6.84 7.94
CA GLU A 95 -2.86 8.27 8.20
C GLU A 95 -2.03 8.56 9.47
N ARG A 96 -2.20 7.75 10.53
CA ARG A 96 -1.41 7.83 11.77
C ARG A 96 0.07 7.47 11.56
N ILE A 97 0.37 6.51 10.69
CA ILE A 97 1.75 6.15 10.31
C ILE A 97 2.43 7.33 9.56
N GLY A 98 1.66 8.11 8.81
CA GLY A 98 2.14 9.33 8.15
C GLY A 98 2.11 9.30 6.62
N PHE A 99 1.35 8.40 6.00
CA PHE A 99 1.16 8.40 4.55
C PHE A 99 0.54 9.73 4.08
N ALA A 100 1.12 10.33 3.02
CA ALA A 100 0.65 11.60 2.47
C ALA A 100 -0.74 11.48 1.80
N GLY A 101 -1.13 10.29 1.37
CA GLY A 101 -2.45 10.03 0.81
C GLY A 101 -2.83 8.56 0.85
N VAL A 102 -4.03 8.28 1.36
CA VAL A 102 -4.55 6.92 1.52
C VAL A 102 -5.91 6.80 0.86
N MET A 103 -6.16 5.67 0.18
CA MET A 103 -7.51 5.27 -0.20
C MET A 103 -7.76 3.83 0.21
N SER A 104 -8.76 3.63 1.05
CA SER A 104 -9.10 2.33 1.62
C SER A 104 -10.57 2.01 1.33
N GLY A 105 -10.84 0.83 0.80
CA GLY A 105 -12.21 0.38 0.59
C GLY A 105 -12.33 -0.83 -0.35
N PRO A 106 -13.48 -1.52 -0.33
CA PRO A 106 -13.65 -2.79 -1.04
C PRO A 106 -13.51 -2.68 -2.56
N LEU A 107 -13.92 -1.54 -3.13
CA LEU A 107 -13.88 -1.28 -4.58
C LEU A 107 -12.75 -0.35 -5.00
N VAL A 108 -11.88 0.07 -4.07
CA VAL A 108 -10.69 0.87 -4.41
C VAL A 108 -9.79 0.04 -5.32
N ARG A 109 -9.11 0.68 -6.27
CA ARG A 109 -8.10 0.04 -7.13
C ARG A 109 -6.88 0.95 -7.20
N SER A 110 -5.75 0.41 -7.66
CA SER A 110 -4.50 1.15 -7.74
C SER A 110 -4.60 2.45 -8.57
N SER A 111 -5.48 2.52 -9.57
CA SER A 111 -5.73 3.72 -10.37
C SER A 111 -6.91 4.58 -9.90
N TYR A 112 -7.73 4.09 -8.95
CA TYR A 112 -8.92 4.80 -8.49
C TYR A 112 -8.55 6.15 -7.89
N ARG A 113 -9.09 7.23 -8.46
CA ARG A 113 -8.84 8.63 -8.04
C ARG A 113 -7.35 8.98 -7.87
N ALA A 114 -6.48 8.38 -8.67
CA ALA A 114 -5.02 8.55 -8.58
C ALA A 114 -4.58 10.02 -8.73
N GLY A 115 -5.25 10.82 -9.57
CA GLY A 115 -4.96 12.25 -9.71
C GLY A 115 -5.17 13.04 -8.41
N ARG A 116 -6.23 12.71 -7.64
CA ARG A 116 -6.50 13.33 -6.34
C ARG A 116 -5.44 12.94 -5.30
N LEU A 117 -5.06 11.67 -5.26
CA LEU A 117 -3.98 11.19 -4.38
C LEU A 117 -2.65 11.89 -4.70
N TYR A 118 -2.33 12.03 -6.00
CA TYR A 118 -1.10 12.72 -6.41
C TYR A 118 -1.10 14.18 -5.96
N GLN A 119 -2.21 14.90 -6.10
CA GLN A 119 -2.34 16.27 -5.60
C GLN A 119 -2.13 16.36 -4.08
N GLN A 120 -2.64 15.39 -3.31
CA GLN A 120 -2.40 15.32 -1.86
C GLN A 120 -0.92 15.14 -1.53
N ALA A 121 -0.21 14.24 -2.22
CA ALA A 121 1.23 14.08 -2.03
C ALA A 121 2.02 15.34 -2.38
N VAL A 122 1.69 15.99 -3.50
CA VAL A 122 2.36 17.24 -3.92
C VAL A 122 2.13 18.34 -2.89
N ALA A 123 0.89 18.48 -2.38
CA ALA A 123 0.57 19.46 -1.33
C ALA A 123 1.30 19.15 -0.01
N SER A 124 1.38 17.87 0.39
CA SER A 124 2.11 17.45 1.58
C SER A 124 3.60 17.76 1.49
N ARG A 125 4.24 17.51 0.34
CA ARG A 125 5.65 17.86 0.09
C ARG A 125 5.91 19.37 0.08
N ALA A 126 4.93 20.16 -0.37
CA ALA A 126 5.05 21.62 -0.36
C ALA A 126 4.93 22.21 1.05
N ALA A 127 4.11 21.59 1.92
CA ALA A 127 3.95 21.97 3.31
C ALA A 127 5.12 21.54 4.20
N ASP A 128 5.73 20.39 3.89
CA ASP A 128 6.91 19.86 4.58
C ASP A 128 7.96 19.42 3.54
N PRO A 129 8.82 20.36 3.09
CA PRO A 129 9.87 20.05 2.14
C PRO A 129 10.88 19.15 2.83
N ALA A 130 10.74 17.83 2.62
CA ALA A 130 11.74 16.86 3.03
C ALA A 130 13.13 17.37 2.61
N PRO A 131 14.15 17.29 3.48
CA PRO A 131 15.47 17.76 3.15
C PRO A 131 15.91 17.08 1.85
N ALA A 132 16.29 17.89 0.86
CA ALA A 132 16.76 17.42 -0.43
C ALA A 132 17.72 16.25 -0.19
N ALA A 133 17.44 15.10 -0.84
CA ALA A 133 18.25 13.90 -0.71
C ALA A 133 19.72 14.30 -0.88
N ARG A 134 20.50 14.17 0.19
CA ARG A 134 21.93 14.47 0.15
C ARG A 134 22.57 13.47 -0.79
N CYS A 135 23.12 14.00 -1.88
CA CYS A 135 23.96 13.27 -2.83
C CYS A 135 25.15 12.60 -2.14
#